data_AF-A0A951MV41-F1
#
_entry.id   AF-A0A951MV41-F1
#
_cell.length_a   1.000
_cell.length_b   1.000
_cell.length_c   1.000
_cell.angle_alpha   90.00
_cell.angle_beta   90.00
_cell.angle_gamma   90.00
#
_symmetry.space_group_name_H-M   'P 1'
#
loop_
_entity.id
_entity.type
_entity.pdbx_description
1 polymer ?
#
loop_
_entity_poly.entity_id
_entity_poly.type
_entity_poly.pdbx_seq_one_letter_code
_entity_poly.pdbx_strand_id
1 'polypeptide(L)'
;MEFRHTSWIDDDVFDTLDRHGVAHVWLSSRQMPPDRTRTGDLVYVRFHGLGEEQYRYDYSPSELEPWADAVVEAVADGTDAYVYFNNDYQAKAPRNARTFVDLLGDAALRWP
;
A
#
# COMPACT_ATOMS: atom_id res chain seq x y z
N MET A 1 3.68 1.30 -11.08
CA MET A 1 2.46 1.54 -11.87
C MET A 1 1.24 1.28 -11.01
N GLU A 2 0.28 2.20 -11.01
CA GLU A 2 -0.95 2.08 -10.22
C GLU A 2 -2.14 1.89 -11.14
N PHE A 3 -2.83 0.76 -11.00
CA PHE A 3 -4.03 0.45 -11.78
C PHE A 3 -5.30 0.89 -11.05
N ARG A 4 -6.31 1.27 -11.85
CA ARG A 4 -7.61 1.80 -11.40
C ARG A 4 -8.79 1.00 -11.97
N HIS A 5 -8.51 -0.13 -12.61
CA HIS A 5 -9.51 -1.00 -13.20
C HIS A 5 -9.09 -2.44 -13.02
N THR A 6 -10.02 -3.30 -12.61
CA THR A 6 -9.75 -4.69 -12.23
C THR A 6 -9.22 -5.55 -13.36
N SER A 7 -9.48 -5.18 -14.62
CA SER A 7 -8.93 -5.90 -15.79
C SER A 7 -7.40 -5.88 -15.90
N TRP A 8 -6.71 -5.07 -15.09
CA TRP A 8 -5.25 -5.02 -15.04
C TRP A 8 -4.66 -5.86 -13.89
N ILE A 9 -5.50 -6.49 -13.08
CA ILE A 9 -5.09 -7.45 -12.05
C ILE A 9 -5.07 -8.82 -12.72
N ASP A 10 -3.95 -9.12 -13.36
CA ASP A 10 -3.76 -10.27 -14.24
C ASP A 10 -2.28 -10.66 -14.28
N ASP A 11 -2.00 -11.96 -14.34
CA ASP A 11 -0.64 -12.50 -14.26
C ASP A 11 0.23 -12.04 -15.44
N ASP A 12 -0.30 -11.93 -16.66
CA ASP A 12 0.48 -11.48 -17.83
C ASP A 12 0.92 -10.01 -17.69
N VAL A 13 0.09 -9.20 -17.01
CA VAL A 13 0.40 -7.81 -16.68
C VAL A 13 1.51 -7.76 -15.64
N PHE A 14 1.40 -8.55 -14.56
CA PHE A 14 2.40 -8.58 -13.51
C PHE A 14 3.76 -9.08 -14.01
N ASP A 15 3.78 -10.13 -14.84
CA ASP A 15 5.00 -10.64 -15.50
C ASP A 15 5.66 -9.57 -16.38
N THR A 16 4.84 -8.76 -17.06
CA THR A 16 5.34 -7.67 -17.89
C THR A 16 5.97 -6.56 -17.03
N LEU A 17 5.31 -6.18 -15.93
CA LEU A 17 5.84 -5.18 -15.01
C LEU A 17 7.17 -5.64 -14.39
N ASP A 18 7.23 -6.90 -13.97
CA ASP A 18 8.40 -7.49 -13.32
C ASP A 18 9.61 -7.54 -14.27
N ARG A 19 9.40 -7.99 -15.52
CA ARG A 19 10.43 -7.99 -16.57
C ARG A 19 11.04 -6.61 -16.83
N HIS A 20 10.28 -5.54 -16.55
CA HIS A 20 10.72 -4.17 -16.74
C HIS A 20 11.14 -3.47 -15.42
N GLY A 21 11.20 -4.19 -14.30
CA GLY A 21 11.55 -3.62 -12.99
C GLY A 21 10.55 -2.57 -12.49
N VAL A 22 9.29 -2.64 -12.94
CA VAL A 22 8.26 -1.68 -12.57
C VAL A 22 7.46 -2.22 -11.39
N ALA A 23 7.42 -1.49 -10.28
CA ALA A 23 6.63 -1.88 -9.13
C ALA A 23 5.13 -1.69 -9.35
N HIS A 24 4.33 -2.74 -9.17
CA HIS A 24 2.89 -2.65 -9.02
C HIS A 24 2.55 -1.96 -7.69
N VAL A 25 1.71 -0.92 -7.74
CA VAL A 25 1.30 -0.20 -6.54
C VAL A 25 0.21 -0.99 -5.84
N TRP A 26 0.47 -1.43 -4.61
CA TRP A 26 -0.55 -2.04 -3.76
C TRP A 26 -1.52 -0.95 -3.31
N LEU A 27 -2.78 -1.07 -3.72
CA LEU A 27 -3.76 0.01 -3.58
C LEU A 27 -4.86 -0.38 -2.59
N SER A 28 -4.96 0.34 -1.48
CA SER A 28 -6.12 0.27 -0.59
C SER A 28 -7.18 1.25 -1.05
N SER A 29 -8.20 0.75 -1.74
CA SER A 29 -9.34 1.53 -2.24
C SER A 29 -10.59 0.66 -2.28
N ARG A 30 -11.77 1.24 -2.00
CA ARG A 30 -13.05 0.54 -2.15
C ARG A 30 -13.28 -0.02 -3.58
N GLN A 31 -12.69 0.61 -4.59
CA GLN A 31 -12.95 0.32 -6.00
C GLN A 31 -12.06 -0.80 -6.58
N MET A 32 -11.03 -1.22 -5.84
CA MET A 32 -10.04 -2.16 -6.33
C MET A 32 -9.86 -3.29 -5.30
N PRO A 33 -9.55 -4.52 -5.72
CA PRO A 33 -9.16 -5.57 -4.78
C PRO A 33 -7.88 -5.16 -4.05
N PRO A 34 -7.67 -5.63 -2.80
CA PRO A 34 -6.45 -5.37 -2.04
C PRO A 34 -5.31 -6.29 -2.54
N ASP A 35 -5.04 -6.23 -3.85
CA ASP A 35 -3.99 -7.00 -4.50
C ASP A 35 -2.62 -6.48 -4.05
N ARG A 36 -1.78 -7.42 -3.62
CA ARG A 36 -0.43 -7.16 -3.08
C ARG A 36 0.62 -7.95 -3.87
N THR A 37 0.33 -8.27 -5.14
CA THR A 37 1.30 -8.92 -6.02
C THR A 37 2.51 -8.01 -6.16
N ARG A 38 3.67 -8.50 -5.76
CA ARG A 38 4.96 -7.80 -5.83
C ARG A 38 5.53 -7.96 -7.24
N THR A 39 5.90 -6.85 -7.87
CA THR A 39 6.65 -6.83 -9.13
C THR A 39 7.78 -5.81 -8.99
N GLY A 40 8.86 -6.00 -9.74
CA GLY A 40 10.05 -5.15 -9.64
C GLY A 40 10.70 -5.19 -8.26
N ASP A 41 11.58 -4.22 -8.01
CA ASP A 41 12.53 -4.28 -6.88
C ASP A 41 12.11 -3.44 -5.66
N LEU A 42 10.86 -2.97 -5.61
CA LEU A 42 10.35 -2.20 -4.47
C LEU A 42 8.87 -2.47 -4.21
N VAL A 43 8.46 -2.29 -2.95
CA VAL A 43 7.05 -2.24 -2.56
C VAL A 43 6.59 -0.78 -2.51
N TYR A 44 5.47 -0.49 -3.16
CA TYR A 44 4.85 0.84 -3.13
C TYR A 44 3.38 0.72 -2.75
N VAL A 45 2.97 1.31 -1.62
CA VAL A 45 1.61 1.20 -1.09
C VAL A 45 0.93 2.56 -1.08
N ARG A 46 -0.33 2.62 -1.53
CA ARG A 46 -1.17 3.83 -1.45
C ARG A 46 -2.51 3.56 -0.79
N PHE A 47 -2.81 4.34 0.24
CA PHE A 47 -4.08 4.27 0.97
C PHE A 47 -5.02 5.39 0.55
N HIS A 48 -6.13 5.03 -0.11
CA HIS A 48 -7.14 5.97 -0.62
C HIS A 48 -8.43 5.97 0.21
N GLY A 49 -8.62 4.98 1.07
CA GLY A 49 -9.82 4.80 1.88
C GLY A 49 -10.76 3.73 1.35
N LEU A 50 -11.53 3.12 2.25
CA LEU A 50 -12.50 2.06 1.97
C LEU A 50 -13.96 2.55 2.01
N GLY A 51 -14.16 3.84 2.29
CA GLY A 51 -15.46 4.50 2.31
C GLY A 51 -16.05 4.71 0.91
N GLU A 52 -17.31 5.16 0.87
CA GLU A 52 -17.99 5.49 -0.38
C GLU A 52 -17.33 6.66 -1.11
N GLU A 53 -16.89 7.66 -0.35
CA GLU A 53 -16.10 8.77 -0.87
C GLU A 53 -14.61 8.48 -0.73
N GLN A 54 -13.90 8.39 -1.86
CA GLN A 54 -12.44 8.27 -1.86
C GLN A 54 -11.80 9.45 -1.12
N TYR A 55 -10.66 9.17 -0.49
CA TYR A 55 -9.85 10.11 0.28
C TYR A 55 -10.50 10.64 1.56
N ARG A 56 -11.72 10.22 1.87
CA ARG A 56 -12.46 10.58 3.08
C ARG A 56 -12.68 9.38 3.99
N TYR A 57 -11.59 8.78 4.42
CA TYR A 57 -11.64 7.58 5.25
C TYR A 57 -10.72 7.68 6.45
N ASP A 58 -11.13 7.06 7.55
CA ASP A 58 -10.31 6.94 8.75
C ASP A 58 -10.10 5.46 9.03
N TYR A 59 -8.90 4.97 8.75
CA TYR A 59 -8.60 3.54 8.89
C TYR A 59 -8.56 3.13 10.37
N SER A 60 -9.17 2.00 10.69
CA SER A 60 -8.92 1.33 11.97
C SER A 60 -7.56 0.61 11.96
N PRO A 61 -6.97 0.33 13.13
CA PRO A 61 -5.75 -0.48 13.21
C PRO A 61 -5.90 -1.85 12.53
N SER A 62 -7.04 -2.54 12.75
CA SER A 62 -7.30 -3.85 12.14
C SER A 62 -7.41 -3.84 10.62
N GLU A 63 -7.77 -2.70 10.02
CA GLU A 63 -7.76 -2.53 8.56
C GLU A 63 -6.34 -2.31 8.00
N LEU A 64 -5.43 -1.80 8.83
CA LEU A 64 -4.04 -1.52 8.49
C LEU A 64 -3.12 -2.71 8.75
N GLU A 65 -3.42 -3.53 9.76
CA GLU A 65 -2.62 -4.70 10.16
C GLU A 65 -2.22 -5.62 8.98
N PRO A 66 -3.13 -6.08 8.10
CA PRO A 66 -2.74 -6.96 7.00
C PRO A 66 -1.78 -6.32 6.00
N TRP A 67 -1.80 -4.99 5.88
CA TRP A 67 -0.88 -4.24 5.04
C TRP A 67 0.47 -4.08 5.70
N ALA A 68 0.48 -3.82 7.01
CA ALA A 68 1.72 -3.77 7.80
C ALA A 68 2.45 -5.12 7.76
N ASP A 69 1.73 -6.23 7.96
CA ASP A 69 2.30 -7.58 7.90
C ASP A 69 2.99 -7.86 6.55
N ALA A 70 2.31 -7.54 5.44
CA ALA A 70 2.85 -7.74 4.09
C ALA A 70 4.07 -6.84 3.80
N VAL A 71 4.08 -5.61 4.33
CA VAL A 71 5.23 -4.71 4.22
C VAL A 71 6.41 -5.23 5.04
N VAL A 72 6.17 -5.71 6.27
CA VAL A 72 7.20 -6.29 7.13
C VAL A 72 7.83 -7.53 6.48
N GLU A 73 7.01 -8.40 5.88
CA GLU A 73 7.49 -9.56 5.14
C GLU A 73 8.40 -9.15 3.97
N ALA A 74 7.99 -8.18 3.16
CA ALA A 74 8.79 -7.69 2.04
C ALA A 74 10.10 -7.02 2.48
N VAL A 75 10.08 -6.25 3.57
CA VAL A 75 11.28 -5.62 4.13
C VAL A 75 12.24 -6.65 4.72
N ALA A 76 11.72 -7.72 5.34
CA ALA A 76 12.54 -8.83 5.83
C ALA A 76 13.28 -9.57 4.71
N ASP A 77 12.70 -9.61 3.50
CA ASP A 77 13.34 -10.11 2.28
C ASP A 77 14.39 -9.13 1.68
N GLY A 78 14.59 -7.96 2.29
CA GLY A 78 15.50 -6.93 1.82
C GLY A 78 14.94 -6.03 0.71
N THR A 79 13.61 -5.99 0.54
CA THR A 79 12.94 -5.09 -0.41
C THR A 79 12.59 -3.77 0.26
N ASP A 80 12.98 -2.64 -0.35
CA ASP A 80 12.57 -1.32 0.13
C ASP A 80 11.06 -1.13 -0.03
N ALA A 81 10.42 -0.54 0.98
CA ALA A 81 8.98 -0.25 0.99
C ALA A 81 8.69 1.24 1.20
N TYR A 82 7.84 1.79 0.32
CA TYR A 82 7.36 3.17 0.41
C TYR A 82 5.85 3.19 0.58
N VAL A 83 5.38 3.83 1.64
CA VAL A 83 3.97 3.80 2.04
C VAL A 83 3.42 5.21 2.14
N TYR A 84 2.35 5.50 1.40
CA TYR A 84 1.72 6.81 1.35
C TYR A 84 0.22 6.74 1.68
N PHE A 85 -0.20 7.62 2.58
CA PHE A 85 -1.61 7.85 2.91
C PHE A 85 -2.13 9.06 2.12
N ASN A 86 -3.21 8.87 1.36
CA ASN A 86 -3.83 9.91 0.52
C ASN A 86 -5.26 10.24 0.98
N ASN A 87 -5.67 9.75 2.15
CA ASN A 87 -6.96 9.99 2.78
C ASN A 87 -6.96 11.26 3.65
N ASP A 88 -6.49 12.38 3.09
CA ASP A 88 -6.16 13.61 3.80
C ASP A 88 -7.35 14.42 4.34
N TYR A 89 -8.59 14.03 4.03
CA TYR A 89 -9.74 14.75 4.55
C TYR A 89 -9.73 14.79 6.07
N GLN A 90 -9.80 16.01 6.64
CA GLN A 90 -9.69 16.26 8.09
C GLN A 90 -8.37 15.78 8.71
N ALA A 91 -7.27 15.79 7.95
CA ALA A 91 -5.94 15.40 8.40
C ALA A 91 -5.86 13.95 8.96
N LYS A 92 -6.68 13.04 8.41
CA LYS A 92 -6.70 11.63 8.80
C LYS A 92 -5.45 10.88 8.34
N ALA A 93 -4.96 11.16 7.13
CA ALA A 93 -3.77 10.51 6.58
C ALA A 93 -2.54 10.58 7.50
N PRO A 94 -2.10 11.73 8.04
CA PRO A 94 -1.00 11.77 9.02
C PRO A 94 -1.25 10.93 10.28
N ARG A 95 -2.50 10.85 10.76
CA ARG A 95 -2.87 10.03 11.92
C ARG A 95 -2.76 8.54 11.60
N ASN A 96 -3.32 8.12 10.47
CA ASN A 96 -3.25 6.71 10.05
C ASN A 96 -1.81 6.31 9.70
N ALA A 97 -1.01 7.20 9.11
CA ALA A 97 0.42 6.97 8.88
C ALA A 97 1.18 6.72 10.20
N ARG A 98 0.86 7.46 11.27
CA ARG A 98 1.43 7.21 12.59
C ARG A 98 1.03 5.84 13.14
N THR A 99 -0.26 5.50 13.07
CA THR A 99 -0.74 4.15 13.44
C THR A 99 -0.02 3.07 12.64
N PHE A 100 0.21 3.29 11.35
CA PHE A 100 0.93 2.35 10.49
C PHE A 100 2.39 2.18 10.92
N VAL A 101 3.08 3.29 11.24
CA VAL A 101 4.44 3.25 11.80
C VAL A 101 4.49 2.47 13.11
N ASP A 102 3.49 2.63 13.98
CA ASP A 102 3.41 1.87 15.23
C ASP A 102 3.20 0.37 14.98
N LEU A 103 2.41 0.00 13.96
CA LEU A 103 2.21 -1.40 13.54
C LEU A 103 3.46 -2.02 12.90
N LEU A 104 4.23 -1.24 12.13
CA LEU A 104 5.47 -1.70 11.49
C LEU A 104 6.61 -1.94 12.51
N GLY A 105 6.58 -1.29 13.67
CA GLY A 105 7.62 -1.41 14.69
C GLY A 105 9.01 -1.05 14.15
N ASP A 106 9.98 -1.94 14.37
CA ASP A 106 11.39 -1.74 13.99
C ASP A 106 11.61 -1.73 12.46
N ALA A 107 10.65 -2.20 11.66
CA ALA A 107 10.71 -2.12 10.21
C ALA A 107 10.50 -0.70 9.67
N ALA A 108 9.94 0.22 10.47
CA ALA A 108 9.70 1.59 10.05
C ALA A 108 10.92 2.48 10.28
N LEU A 109 11.51 2.98 9.19
CA LEU A 109 12.34 4.18 9.25
C LEU A 109 11.43 5.40 9.33
N ARG A 110 11.50 6.12 10.45
CA ARG A 110 10.86 7.44 10.56
C ARG A 110 11.65 8.42 9.70
N TRP A 111 11.04 8.95 8.66
CA TRP A 111 11.64 10.07 7.93
C TRP A 111 11.86 11.24 8.91
N PRO A 112 13.08 11.81 9.00
CA PRO A 112 13.43 12.83 9.99
C PRO A 112 12.64 14.13 9.85
#